data_AF-A0A2N7VEC5-F1
#
_entry.id   AF-A0A2N7VEC5-F1
#
_cell.length_a   1.000
_cell.length_b   1.000
_cell.length_c   1.000
_cell.angle_alpha   90.00
_cell.angle_beta   90.00
_cell.angle_gamma   90.00
#
_symmetry.space_group_name_H-M   'P 1'
#
loop_
_entity.id
_entity.type
_entity.pdbx_description
1 polymer ?
#
loop_
_entity_poly.entity_id
_entity_poly.type
_entity_poly.pdbx_seq_one_letter_code
_entity_poly.pdbx_strand_id
1 'polypeptide(L)'
;MTARLGVSAAGTSAERYSRGIEVLKRIGGAGYDIPVHRLAQVAPDLARFTVEFAYGDILSRPGLDLRLRQIATVAALMAHGSVQPQLKYHMTGFLNAGGEPAELVEMLFQAIAILGFPVAIDAVGIVREIFRERGLVFDPIAPVSDDGTARYQRGLEVLDGLMANPEAYMEKLESTSPELARWSVEFAFGEIFGREGLNPKARQIAIISMLAAAGNRSDLLRLHIEAGLKSGLSRTEITEALMQLAVYAGFPSALNAFGVANAVFTKPEQKEKEGAGGWVSANAIVSEPRKARSERGLATLAKTSAQAGEAVVNSFNDLAPDIGRAIVEHSYGDIFNRAGLDAKTRELAACSALAAVGSKATETPLRVHANAALTAGATQAEIVETLLNLLPYRGYPAVEESMRVVGEEFRKRSDSEVGALTS
;
A
#
# COMPACT_ATOMS: atom_id res chain seq x y z
N MET A 1 28.85 -27.50 9.00
CA MET A 1 27.82 -28.49 9.39
C MET A 1 26.49 -28.04 8.80
N THR A 2 26.16 -28.55 7.62
CA THR A 2 25.01 -28.11 6.80
C THR A 2 23.73 -28.74 7.33
N ALA A 3 22.92 -27.96 8.06
CA ALA A 3 21.56 -28.35 8.38
C ALA A 3 20.75 -28.43 7.07
N ARG A 4 20.48 -29.65 6.59
CA ARG A 4 19.46 -29.89 5.58
C ARG A 4 18.13 -29.43 6.18
N LEU A 5 17.56 -28.35 5.64
CA LEU A 5 16.14 -28.04 5.84
C LEU A 5 15.36 -29.29 5.42
N GLY A 6 14.68 -29.91 6.37
CA GLY A 6 13.88 -31.11 6.12
C GLY A 6 12.87 -30.82 5.03
N VAL A 7 13.08 -31.41 3.85
CA VAL A 7 12.06 -31.49 2.82
C VAL A 7 10.97 -32.37 3.41
N SER A 8 9.88 -31.76 3.88
CA SER A 8 8.64 -32.47 4.18
C SER A 8 8.30 -33.30 2.94
N ALA A 9 8.16 -34.62 3.10
CA ALA A 9 7.66 -35.48 2.04
C ALA A 9 6.36 -34.87 1.50
N ALA A 10 6.29 -34.61 0.20
CA ALA A 10 5.07 -34.12 -0.43
C ALA A 10 4.03 -35.22 -0.28
N GLY A 11 3.04 -35.01 0.61
CA GLY A 11 1.94 -35.94 0.80
C GLY A 11 1.16 -36.16 -0.49
N THR A 12 0.36 -37.22 -0.52
CA THR A 12 -0.58 -37.53 -1.61
C THR A 12 -1.52 -36.34 -1.88
N SER A 13 -2.10 -36.27 -3.08
CA SER A 13 -3.10 -35.22 -3.43
C SER A 13 -4.25 -35.16 -2.41
N ALA A 14 -4.70 -36.30 -1.90
CA ALA A 14 -5.74 -36.36 -0.86
C ALA A 14 -5.30 -35.73 0.48
N GLU A 15 -4.06 -35.95 0.90
CA GLU A 15 -3.50 -35.34 2.13
C GLU A 15 -3.30 -33.83 1.97
N ARG A 16 -2.79 -33.39 0.81
CA ARG A 16 -2.65 -31.96 0.47
C ARG A 16 -4.00 -31.25 0.47
N TYR A 17 -5.01 -31.86 -0.16
CA TYR A 17 -6.37 -31.33 -0.21
C TYR A 17 -6.97 -31.24 1.20
N SER A 18 -6.89 -32.30 2.00
CA SER A 18 -7.43 -32.34 3.36
C SER A 18 -6.83 -31.25 4.24
N ARG A 19 -5.49 -31.11 4.21
CA ARG A 19 -4.77 -30.04 4.92
C ARG A 19 -5.16 -28.65 4.41
N GLY A 20 -5.35 -28.49 3.11
CA GLY A 20 -5.84 -27.25 2.50
C GLY A 20 -7.24 -26.86 3.01
N ILE A 21 -8.15 -27.82 3.11
CA ILE A 21 -9.50 -27.60 3.67
C ILE A 21 -9.43 -27.18 5.14
N GLU A 22 -8.55 -27.76 5.95
CA GLU A 22 -8.37 -27.35 7.35
C GLU A 22 -7.92 -25.89 7.48
N VAL A 23 -6.94 -25.49 6.66
CA VAL A 23 -6.48 -24.09 6.63
C VAL A 23 -7.59 -23.16 6.14
N LEU A 24 -8.30 -23.54 5.07
CA LEU A 24 -9.44 -22.78 4.57
C LEU A 24 -10.50 -22.57 5.64
N LYS A 25 -10.88 -23.59 6.40
CA LYS A 25 -11.84 -23.48 7.50
C LYS A 25 -11.42 -22.45 8.55
N ARG A 26 -10.12 -22.42 8.89
CA ARG A 26 -9.57 -21.44 9.84
C ARG A 26 -9.60 -20.02 9.29
N ILE A 27 -9.40 -19.84 7.99
CA ILE A 27 -9.41 -18.53 7.32
C ILE A 27 -10.84 -18.08 7.04
N GLY A 28 -11.62 -18.83 6.28
CA GLY A 28 -12.95 -18.40 5.84
C GLY A 28 -14.09 -18.69 6.82
N GLY A 29 -13.83 -19.38 7.94
CA GLY A 29 -14.84 -19.66 8.96
C GLY A 29 -16.05 -20.42 8.40
N ALA A 30 -17.27 -19.99 8.74
CA ALA A 30 -18.50 -20.63 8.28
C ALA A 30 -18.70 -20.60 6.75
N GLY A 31 -18.06 -19.67 6.04
CA GLY A 31 -18.17 -19.50 4.59
C GLY A 31 -16.89 -19.89 3.83
N TYR A 32 -16.08 -20.79 4.39
CA TYR A 32 -14.73 -21.05 3.87
C TYR A 32 -14.67 -21.57 2.44
N ASP A 33 -15.68 -22.32 2.03
CA ASP A 33 -15.76 -23.04 0.75
C ASP A 33 -16.35 -22.19 -0.38
N ILE A 34 -17.03 -21.08 -0.07
CA ILE A 34 -17.70 -20.21 -1.05
C ILE A 34 -16.78 -19.82 -2.23
N PRO A 35 -15.53 -19.37 -2.05
CA PRO A 35 -14.65 -19.04 -3.17
C PRO A 35 -14.30 -20.27 -4.03
N VAL A 36 -14.01 -21.40 -3.39
CA VAL A 36 -13.60 -22.64 -4.06
C VAL A 36 -14.76 -23.29 -4.80
N HIS A 37 -15.97 -23.28 -4.23
CA HIS A 37 -17.18 -23.77 -4.89
C HIS A 37 -17.56 -22.95 -6.12
N ARG A 38 -17.51 -21.62 -6.05
CA ARG A 38 -17.73 -20.76 -7.23
C ARG A 38 -16.71 -21.03 -8.33
N LEU A 39 -15.45 -21.23 -7.96
CA LEU A 39 -14.39 -21.57 -8.90
C LEU A 39 -14.62 -22.94 -9.55
N ALA A 40 -15.07 -23.94 -8.78
CA ALA A 40 -15.31 -25.29 -9.26
C ALA A 40 -16.46 -25.37 -10.30
N GLN A 41 -17.42 -24.45 -10.26
CA GLN A 41 -18.49 -24.36 -11.27
C GLN A 41 -17.97 -24.06 -12.68
N VAL A 42 -16.80 -23.43 -12.78
CA VAL A 42 -16.16 -23.05 -14.05
C VAL A 42 -14.96 -23.94 -14.35
N ALA A 43 -14.10 -24.18 -13.35
CA ALA A 43 -12.87 -24.93 -13.48
C ALA A 43 -12.59 -25.78 -12.22
N PRO A 44 -13.10 -27.03 -12.16
CA PRO A 44 -12.89 -27.93 -11.02
C PRO A 44 -11.41 -28.15 -10.66
N ASP A 45 -10.53 -28.28 -11.66
CA ASP A 45 -9.10 -28.44 -11.42
C ASP A 45 -8.45 -27.20 -10.80
N LEU A 46 -8.90 -25.99 -11.18
CA LEU A 46 -8.40 -24.76 -10.60
C LEU A 46 -8.85 -24.61 -9.14
N ALA A 47 -10.06 -25.05 -8.82
CA ALA A 47 -10.53 -25.15 -7.45
C ALA A 47 -9.69 -26.15 -6.63
N ARG A 48 -9.41 -27.34 -7.20
CA ARG A 48 -8.54 -28.34 -6.56
C ARG A 48 -7.12 -27.82 -6.35
N PHE A 49 -6.49 -27.19 -7.35
CA PHE A 49 -5.16 -26.58 -7.21
C PHE A 49 -5.13 -25.49 -6.16
N THR A 50 -6.18 -24.68 -6.07
CA THR A 50 -6.30 -23.66 -5.03
C THR A 50 -6.26 -24.31 -3.64
N VAL A 51 -7.05 -25.36 -3.42
CA VAL A 51 -7.06 -26.07 -2.12
C VAL A 51 -5.72 -26.76 -1.85
N GLU A 52 -5.22 -27.57 -2.80
CA GLU A 52 -4.02 -28.38 -2.60
C GLU A 52 -2.74 -27.54 -2.49
N PHE A 53 -2.52 -26.62 -3.42
CA PHE A 53 -1.28 -25.86 -3.49
C PHE A 53 -1.31 -24.64 -2.59
N ALA A 54 -2.25 -23.71 -2.80
CA ALA A 54 -2.24 -22.47 -2.03
C ALA A 54 -2.46 -22.74 -0.53
N TYR A 55 -3.56 -23.41 -0.17
CA TYR A 55 -3.85 -23.66 1.23
C TYR A 55 -3.08 -24.87 1.78
N GLY A 56 -3.02 -25.95 1.00
CA GLY A 56 -2.43 -27.22 1.41
C GLY A 56 -0.90 -27.21 1.43
N ASP A 57 -0.20 -26.55 0.50
CA ASP A 57 1.28 -26.60 0.48
C ASP A 57 1.94 -25.32 0.96
N ILE A 58 1.27 -24.17 0.83
CA ILE A 58 1.86 -22.86 1.14
C ILE A 58 1.37 -22.36 2.50
N LEU A 59 0.07 -22.14 2.69
CA LEU A 59 -0.45 -21.55 3.93
C LEU A 59 -0.44 -22.52 5.12
N SER A 60 -0.38 -23.84 4.90
CA SER A 60 -0.31 -24.85 5.96
C SER A 60 1.08 -25.03 6.56
N ARG A 61 2.12 -24.45 5.94
CA ARG A 61 3.52 -24.68 6.33
C ARG A 61 3.73 -24.24 7.79
N PRO A 62 4.61 -24.93 8.54
CA PRO A 62 5.05 -24.43 9.84
C PRO A 62 6.00 -23.23 9.66
N GLY A 63 6.32 -22.52 10.73
CA GLY A 63 7.37 -21.48 10.73
C GLY A 63 6.88 -20.03 10.62
N LEU A 64 5.60 -19.83 10.29
CA LEU A 64 4.89 -18.56 10.48
C LEU A 64 3.47 -18.87 10.94
N ASP A 65 3.01 -18.27 12.03
CA ASP A 65 1.65 -18.49 12.52
C ASP A 65 0.60 -17.93 11.56
N LEU A 66 -0.63 -18.42 11.67
CA LEU A 66 -1.68 -18.09 10.71
C LEU A 66 -2.02 -16.59 10.69
N ARG A 67 -1.96 -15.91 11.84
CA ARG A 67 -2.25 -14.48 11.94
C ARG A 67 -1.21 -13.67 11.17
N LEU A 68 0.07 -13.92 11.41
CA LEU A 68 1.16 -13.29 10.67
C LEU A 68 1.15 -13.68 9.18
N ARG A 69 0.73 -14.90 8.84
CA ARG A 69 0.51 -15.28 7.44
C ARG A 69 -0.55 -14.42 6.78
N GLN A 70 -1.68 -14.20 7.44
CA GLN A 70 -2.75 -13.35 6.91
C GLN A 70 -2.32 -11.88 6.81
N ILE A 71 -1.49 -11.36 7.71
CA ILE A 71 -0.87 -10.02 7.53
C ILE A 71 -0.08 -9.96 6.22
N ALA A 72 0.80 -10.93 5.97
CA ALA A 72 1.56 -11.01 4.72
C ALA A 72 0.65 -11.15 3.48
N THR A 73 -0.42 -11.96 3.57
CA THR A 73 -1.39 -12.12 2.48
C THR A 73 -2.12 -10.80 2.18
N VAL A 74 -2.68 -10.15 3.20
CA VAL A 74 -3.42 -8.89 3.08
C VAL A 74 -2.52 -7.80 2.53
N ALA A 75 -1.29 -7.68 3.04
CA ALA A 75 -0.28 -6.76 2.54
C ALA A 75 0.05 -6.97 1.05
N ALA A 76 0.26 -8.22 0.62
CA ALA A 76 0.52 -8.53 -0.79
C ALA A 76 -0.68 -8.22 -1.69
N LEU A 77 -1.90 -8.52 -1.24
CA LEU A 77 -3.12 -8.25 -1.99
C LEU A 77 -3.42 -6.75 -2.10
N MET A 78 -3.13 -5.97 -1.06
CA MET A 78 -3.19 -4.49 -1.11
C MET A 78 -2.20 -3.93 -2.14
N ALA A 79 -0.98 -4.47 -2.20
CA ALA A 79 0.01 -4.06 -3.20
C ALA A 79 -0.41 -4.39 -4.65
N HIS A 80 -1.21 -5.43 -4.85
CA HIS A 80 -1.74 -5.78 -6.17
C HIS A 80 -2.89 -4.86 -6.61
N GLY A 81 -3.74 -4.40 -5.69
CA GLY A 81 -4.74 -3.34 -5.93
C GLY A 81 -5.96 -3.71 -6.81
N SER A 82 -6.02 -4.93 -7.35
CA SER A 82 -7.05 -5.34 -8.34
C SER A 82 -7.92 -6.53 -7.91
N VAL A 83 -7.70 -7.12 -6.74
CA VAL A 83 -8.34 -8.39 -6.30
C VAL A 83 -9.14 -8.21 -5.01
N GLN A 84 -10.10 -7.29 -5.05
CA GLN A 84 -10.88 -6.86 -3.88
C GLN A 84 -11.65 -8.00 -3.18
N PRO A 85 -12.28 -8.96 -3.89
CA PRO A 85 -12.94 -10.09 -3.22
C PRO A 85 -11.96 -10.94 -2.39
N GLN A 86 -10.74 -11.15 -2.89
CA GLN A 86 -9.69 -11.89 -2.20
C GLN A 86 -9.13 -11.08 -1.04
N LEU A 87 -8.95 -9.76 -1.20
CA LEU A 87 -8.53 -8.87 -0.12
C LEU A 87 -9.54 -8.92 1.03
N LYS A 88 -10.84 -8.76 0.75
CA LYS A 88 -11.92 -8.89 1.76
C LYS A 88 -11.91 -10.27 2.43
N TYR A 89 -11.74 -11.35 1.67
CA TYR A 89 -11.70 -12.71 2.21
C TYR A 89 -10.52 -12.89 3.18
N HIS A 90 -9.34 -12.37 2.84
CA HIS A 90 -8.15 -12.50 3.69
C HIS A 90 -8.11 -11.50 4.85
N MET A 91 -8.73 -10.32 4.75
CA MET A 91 -8.95 -9.44 5.91
C MET A 91 -9.93 -10.07 6.92
N THR A 92 -10.98 -10.72 6.41
CA THR A 92 -11.90 -11.55 7.20
C THR A 92 -11.13 -12.72 7.85
N GLY A 93 -10.26 -13.38 7.08
CA GLY A 93 -9.41 -14.47 7.56
C GLY A 93 -8.37 -14.07 8.59
N PHE A 94 -7.82 -12.86 8.48
CA PHE A 94 -6.93 -12.27 9.47
C PHE A 94 -7.61 -12.18 10.84
N LEU A 95 -8.84 -11.67 10.89
CA LEU A 95 -9.62 -11.62 12.13
C LEU A 95 -9.93 -13.01 12.68
N ASN A 96 -10.28 -13.97 11.81
CA ASN A 96 -10.51 -15.36 12.22
C ASN A 96 -9.25 -16.06 12.75
N ALA A 97 -8.06 -15.61 12.32
CA ALA A 97 -6.78 -16.08 12.81
C ALA A 97 -6.34 -15.44 14.14
N GLY A 98 -7.18 -14.58 14.74
CA GLY A 98 -6.88 -13.87 15.99
C GLY A 98 -6.21 -12.51 15.78
N GLY A 99 -6.31 -11.94 14.59
CA GLY A 99 -5.94 -10.55 14.32
C GLY A 99 -6.97 -9.57 14.91
N GLU A 100 -6.49 -8.40 15.33
CA GLU A 100 -7.36 -7.37 15.91
C GLU A 100 -7.85 -6.37 14.85
N PRO A 101 -9.07 -5.80 14.97
CA PRO A 101 -9.58 -4.78 14.06
C PRO A 101 -8.63 -3.59 13.87
N ALA A 102 -7.97 -3.15 14.95
CA ALA A 102 -7.00 -2.06 14.91
C ALA A 102 -5.81 -2.35 13.97
N GLU A 103 -5.41 -3.61 13.84
CA GLU A 103 -4.28 -3.99 13.00
C GLU A 103 -4.62 -3.94 11.51
N LEU A 104 -5.89 -4.17 11.13
CA LEU A 104 -6.36 -3.94 9.76
C LEU A 104 -6.23 -2.46 9.39
N VAL A 105 -6.62 -1.57 10.30
CA VAL A 105 -6.51 -0.12 10.12
C VAL A 105 -5.04 0.30 10.06
N GLU A 106 -4.18 -0.22 10.94
CA GLU A 106 -2.76 0.08 10.93
C GLU A 106 -2.04 -0.43 9.67
N MET A 107 -2.47 -1.54 9.07
CA MET A 107 -1.97 -1.96 7.76
C MET A 107 -2.30 -0.96 6.64
N LEU A 108 -3.41 -0.20 6.73
CA LEU A 108 -3.71 0.88 5.79
C LEU A 108 -2.69 2.02 5.91
N PHE A 109 -2.28 2.37 7.14
CA PHE A 109 -1.22 3.36 7.35
C PHE A 109 0.11 2.90 6.75
N GLN A 110 0.51 1.65 6.98
CA GLN A 110 1.74 1.12 6.37
C GLN A 110 1.67 1.15 4.83
N ALA A 111 0.50 0.84 4.26
CA ALA A 111 0.27 0.92 2.82
C ALA A 111 0.44 2.36 2.29
N ILE A 112 0.09 3.40 3.04
CA ILE A 112 0.30 4.80 2.60
C ILE A 112 1.78 5.09 2.37
N ALA A 113 2.65 4.74 3.32
CA ALA A 113 4.08 5.00 3.18
C ALA A 113 4.77 4.14 2.11
N ILE A 114 4.29 2.90 1.89
CA ILE A 114 4.92 1.95 0.97
C ILE A 114 4.32 1.97 -0.44
N LEU A 115 3.00 2.11 -0.55
CA LEU A 115 2.22 1.96 -1.79
C LEU A 115 1.52 3.26 -2.22
N GLY A 116 1.38 4.23 -1.31
CA GLY A 116 0.68 5.50 -1.54
C GLY A 116 -0.78 5.50 -1.07
N PHE A 117 -1.35 6.70 -0.93
CA PHE A 117 -2.73 6.91 -0.47
C PHE A 117 -3.82 6.17 -1.25
N PRO A 118 -3.77 6.00 -2.58
CA PRO A 118 -4.82 5.31 -3.34
C PRO A 118 -5.19 3.92 -2.80
N VAL A 119 -4.19 3.16 -2.32
CA VAL A 119 -4.43 1.81 -1.77
C VAL A 119 -5.25 1.87 -0.49
N ALA A 120 -4.98 2.82 0.41
CA ALA A 120 -5.76 2.99 1.63
C ALA A 120 -7.18 3.53 1.36
N ILE A 121 -7.33 4.42 0.37
CA ILE A 121 -8.62 4.97 -0.07
C ILE A 121 -9.57 3.86 -0.54
N ASP A 122 -9.06 2.86 -1.24
CA ASP A 122 -9.88 1.76 -1.74
C ASP A 122 -10.16 0.71 -0.65
N ALA A 123 -9.14 0.37 0.15
CA ALA A 123 -9.25 -0.67 1.17
C ALA A 123 -10.14 -0.28 2.37
N VAL A 124 -10.28 1.02 2.70
CA VAL A 124 -11.08 1.46 3.86
C VAL A 124 -12.56 1.05 3.74
N GLY A 125 -13.11 1.03 2.51
CA GLY A 125 -14.48 0.59 2.26
C GLY A 125 -14.69 -0.89 2.62
N ILE A 126 -13.70 -1.73 2.32
CA ILE A 126 -13.70 -3.16 2.63
C ILE A 126 -13.61 -3.38 4.15
N VAL A 127 -12.72 -2.65 4.84
CA VAL A 127 -12.61 -2.73 6.30
C VAL A 127 -13.95 -2.36 6.97
N ARG A 128 -14.58 -1.27 6.52
CA ARG A 128 -15.90 -0.85 7.01
C ARG A 128 -16.98 -1.90 6.78
N GLU A 129 -16.99 -2.50 5.59
CA GLU A 129 -17.92 -3.57 5.26
C GLU A 129 -17.73 -4.77 6.19
N ILE A 130 -16.49 -5.20 6.42
CA ILE A 130 -16.16 -6.30 7.34
C ILE A 130 -16.61 -6.00 8.77
N PHE A 131 -16.35 -4.79 9.28
CA PHE A 131 -16.73 -4.41 10.64
C PHE A 131 -18.24 -4.42 10.81
N ARG A 132 -18.97 -3.88 9.83
CA ARG A 132 -20.44 -3.90 9.82
C ARG A 132 -20.99 -5.33 9.77
N GLU A 133 -20.49 -6.17 8.86
CA GLU A 133 -20.94 -7.57 8.71
C GLU A 133 -20.71 -8.40 9.98
N ARG A 134 -19.65 -8.07 10.74
CA ARG A 134 -19.29 -8.76 11.98
C ARG A 134 -19.84 -8.10 13.25
N GLY A 135 -20.53 -6.97 13.14
CA GLY A 135 -20.99 -6.21 14.31
C GLY A 135 -19.85 -5.73 15.22
N LEU A 136 -18.67 -5.45 14.64
CA LEU A 136 -17.50 -4.98 15.39
C LEU A 136 -17.66 -3.49 15.70
N VAL A 137 -17.62 -3.15 16.99
CA VAL A 137 -17.43 -1.76 17.43
C VAL A 137 -15.94 -1.46 17.41
N PHE A 138 -15.56 -0.39 16.72
CA PHE A 138 -14.18 0.02 16.60
C PHE A 138 -14.04 1.50 16.95
N ASP A 139 -13.22 1.78 17.94
CA ASP A 139 -12.86 3.13 18.33
C ASP A 139 -11.50 3.48 17.69
N PRO A 140 -11.44 4.47 16.78
CA PRO A 140 -10.19 4.86 16.15
C PRO A 140 -9.14 5.34 17.15
N ILE A 141 -7.88 5.03 16.88
CA ILE A 141 -6.75 5.59 17.63
C ILE A 141 -6.81 7.11 17.49
N ALA A 142 -6.79 7.81 18.63
CA ALA A 142 -6.84 9.26 18.67
C ALA A 142 -5.62 9.85 17.95
N PRO A 143 -5.82 10.84 17.07
CA PRO A 143 -4.73 11.59 16.47
C PRO A 143 -3.73 12.12 17.49
N VAL A 144 -2.43 12.02 17.18
CA VAL A 144 -1.39 12.68 17.98
C VAL A 144 -1.72 14.17 18.11
N SER A 145 -1.77 14.69 19.34
CA SER A 145 -2.25 16.06 19.63
C SER A 145 -1.15 17.13 19.65
N ASP A 146 0.11 16.74 19.38
CA ASP A 146 1.23 17.67 19.29
C ASP A 146 1.06 18.70 18.16
N ASP A 147 1.88 19.74 18.15
CA ASP A 147 1.89 20.72 17.06
C ASP A 147 2.53 20.19 15.77
N GLY A 148 2.89 18.90 15.70
CA GLY A 148 3.53 18.26 14.57
C GLY A 148 5.02 18.58 14.38
N THR A 149 5.62 19.46 15.18
CA THR A 149 7.05 19.85 15.02
C THR A 149 8.00 18.75 15.48
N ALA A 150 7.57 17.86 16.37
CA ALA A 150 8.36 16.74 16.86
C ALA A 150 8.47 15.55 15.88
N ARG A 151 7.77 15.59 14.73
CA ARG A 151 7.73 14.47 13.77
C ARG A 151 9.10 14.13 13.19
N TYR A 152 9.96 15.12 12.96
CA TYR A 152 11.30 14.87 12.44
C TYR A 152 12.14 14.08 13.44
N GLN A 153 12.14 14.50 14.71
CA GLN A 153 12.86 13.81 15.78
C GLN A 153 12.36 12.38 15.99
N ARG A 154 11.04 12.16 16.00
CA ARG A 154 10.48 10.79 16.03
C ARG A 154 10.93 9.97 14.83
N GLY A 155 10.99 10.59 13.65
CA GLY A 155 11.48 9.93 12.44
C GLY A 155 12.92 9.46 12.56
N LEU A 156 13.80 10.29 13.14
CA LEU A 156 15.19 9.90 13.42
C LEU A 156 15.27 8.74 14.42
N GLU A 157 14.49 8.78 15.50
CA GLU A 157 14.44 7.68 16.48
C GLU A 157 14.00 6.35 15.85
N VAL A 158 13.01 6.41 14.95
CA VAL A 158 12.57 5.23 14.20
C VAL A 158 13.66 4.75 13.24
N LEU A 159 14.34 5.65 12.53
CA LEU A 159 15.46 5.31 11.64
C LEU A 159 16.60 4.62 12.39
N ASP A 160 17.04 5.18 13.51
CA ASP A 160 18.07 4.59 14.40
C ASP A 160 17.67 3.19 14.89
N GLY A 161 16.38 3.03 15.21
CA GLY A 161 15.78 1.76 15.58
C GLY A 161 15.79 0.74 14.44
N LEU A 162 15.65 1.16 13.18
CA LEU A 162 15.47 0.27 12.04
C LEU A 162 16.76 -0.15 11.34
N MET A 163 17.71 0.77 11.14
CA MET A 163 18.89 0.53 10.31
C MET A 163 20.21 0.74 11.06
N ALA A 164 21.30 0.30 10.45
CA ALA A 164 22.64 0.38 11.04
C ALA A 164 23.38 1.68 10.71
N ASN A 165 23.03 2.33 9.60
CA ASN A 165 23.65 3.58 9.13
C ASN A 165 22.57 4.51 8.55
N PRO A 166 21.70 5.08 9.41
CA PRO A 166 20.66 6.00 8.97
C PRO A 166 21.22 7.27 8.32
N GLU A 167 22.42 7.69 8.70
CA GLU A 167 23.10 8.85 8.12
C GLU A 167 23.37 8.65 6.62
N ALA A 168 23.89 7.47 6.23
CA ALA A 168 24.16 7.18 4.82
C ALA A 168 22.88 7.07 3.98
N TYR A 169 21.79 6.55 4.55
CA TYR A 169 20.47 6.54 3.88
C TYR A 169 19.99 7.97 3.59
N MET A 170 20.18 8.87 4.56
CA MET A 170 19.78 10.27 4.46
C MET A 170 20.67 11.07 3.50
N GLU A 171 21.99 10.93 3.59
CA GLU A 171 22.96 11.63 2.72
C GLU A 171 22.68 11.34 1.23
N LYS A 172 22.36 10.08 0.89
CA LYS A 172 21.98 9.69 -0.47
C LYS A 172 20.75 10.45 -0.98
N LEU A 173 19.74 10.65 -0.13
CA LEU A 173 18.54 11.41 -0.51
C LEU A 173 18.81 12.91 -0.53
N GLU A 174 19.52 13.44 0.47
CA GLU A 174 19.82 14.87 0.60
C GLU A 174 20.65 15.40 -0.56
N SER A 175 21.59 14.60 -1.07
CA SER A 175 22.39 14.94 -2.26
C SER A 175 21.55 15.09 -3.54
N THR A 176 20.33 14.52 -3.56
CA THR A 176 19.42 14.59 -4.71
C THR A 176 18.24 15.56 -4.47
N SER A 177 17.59 15.47 -3.32
CA SER A 177 16.47 16.32 -2.90
C SER A 177 16.40 16.38 -1.37
N PRO A 178 16.85 17.50 -0.76
CA PRO A 178 16.74 17.72 0.69
C PRO A 178 15.29 17.65 1.19
N GLU A 179 14.30 18.11 0.43
CA GLU A 179 12.91 18.04 0.87
C GLU A 179 12.37 16.61 0.87
N LEU A 180 12.77 15.78 -0.11
CA LEU A 180 12.39 14.37 -0.13
C LEU A 180 13.03 13.62 1.04
N ALA A 181 14.29 13.92 1.36
CA ALA A 181 14.95 13.38 2.54
C ALA A 181 14.18 13.76 3.82
N ARG A 182 13.85 15.04 3.98
CA ARG A 182 13.04 15.52 5.11
C ARG A 182 11.69 14.81 5.19
N TRP A 183 10.90 14.73 4.11
CA TRP A 183 9.60 14.06 4.17
C TRP A 183 9.71 12.56 4.40
N SER A 184 10.78 11.91 3.95
CA SER A 184 11.05 10.52 4.32
C SER A 184 11.10 10.41 5.85
N VAL A 185 11.92 11.24 6.51
CA VAL A 185 12.02 11.26 7.98
C VAL A 185 10.70 11.66 8.63
N GLU A 186 10.13 12.79 8.26
CA GLU A 186 8.98 13.37 8.93
C GLU A 186 7.70 12.57 8.74
N PHE A 187 7.40 12.20 7.49
CA PHE A 187 6.14 11.56 7.15
C PHE A 187 6.26 10.03 7.23
N ALA A 188 7.16 9.42 6.45
CA ALA A 188 7.25 7.97 6.41
C ALA A 188 7.70 7.39 7.76
N PHE A 189 8.79 7.90 8.34
CA PHE A 189 9.29 7.39 9.62
C PHE A 189 8.57 8.00 10.82
N GLY A 190 8.40 9.32 10.86
CA GLY A 190 7.92 10.07 12.03
C GLY A 190 6.40 10.09 12.24
N GLU A 191 5.60 9.98 11.18
CA GLU A 191 4.13 9.96 11.25
C GLU A 191 3.53 8.58 10.99
N ILE A 192 4.11 7.76 10.12
CA ILE A 192 3.54 6.46 9.71
C ILE A 192 4.22 5.27 10.41
N PHE A 193 5.53 5.09 10.24
CA PHE A 193 6.23 3.95 10.83
C PHE A 193 6.43 4.10 12.33
N GLY A 194 6.34 5.31 12.88
CA GLY A 194 6.35 5.57 14.32
C GLY A 194 5.03 5.27 15.03
N ARG A 195 3.96 4.94 14.30
CA ARG A 195 2.65 4.66 14.91
C ARG A 195 2.67 3.42 15.78
N GLU A 196 1.84 3.46 16.83
CA GLU A 196 1.51 2.30 17.65
C GLU A 196 0.30 1.57 17.05
N GLY A 197 0.16 0.27 17.32
CA GLY A 197 -1.01 -0.52 16.90
C GLY A 197 -0.68 -1.74 16.03
N LEU A 198 0.48 -1.76 15.37
CA LEU A 198 1.13 -3.00 14.90
C LEU A 198 2.43 -3.23 15.66
N ASN A 199 2.60 -4.42 16.21
CA ASN A 199 3.87 -4.78 16.84
C ASN A 199 5.02 -4.80 15.80
N PRO A 200 6.29 -4.64 16.22
CA PRO A 200 7.40 -4.52 15.28
C PRO A 200 7.55 -5.67 14.28
N LYS A 201 7.33 -6.93 14.71
CA LYS A 201 7.41 -8.10 13.82
C LYS A 201 6.30 -8.08 12.77
N ALA A 202 5.07 -7.83 13.19
CA ALA A 202 3.91 -7.74 12.30
C ALA A 202 4.05 -6.60 11.28
N ARG A 203 4.55 -5.45 11.73
CA ARG A 203 4.85 -4.29 10.86
C ARG A 203 5.85 -4.64 9.76
N GLN A 204 6.97 -5.27 10.12
CA GLN A 204 7.99 -5.65 9.14
C GLN A 204 7.47 -6.72 8.18
N ILE A 205 6.67 -7.69 8.63
CA ILE A 205 6.02 -8.65 7.73
C ILE A 205 5.13 -7.93 6.72
N ALA A 206 4.29 -7.00 7.16
CA ALA A 206 3.42 -6.24 6.26
C ALA A 206 4.25 -5.47 5.21
N ILE A 207 5.26 -4.72 5.65
CA ILE A 207 6.09 -3.90 4.75
C ILE A 207 6.88 -4.77 3.76
N ILE A 208 7.53 -5.84 4.23
CA ILE A 208 8.28 -6.79 3.38
C ILE A 208 7.34 -7.39 2.31
N SER A 209 6.14 -7.82 2.70
CA SER A 209 5.16 -8.39 1.77
C SER A 209 4.67 -7.38 0.74
N MET A 210 4.42 -6.12 1.13
CA MET A 210 4.04 -5.06 0.19
C MET A 210 5.15 -4.77 -0.82
N LEU A 211 6.40 -4.57 -0.33
CA LEU A 211 7.55 -4.26 -1.18
C LEU A 211 7.86 -5.40 -2.16
N ALA A 212 7.78 -6.64 -1.69
CA ALA A 212 8.03 -7.81 -2.49
C ALA A 212 6.94 -8.09 -3.53
N ALA A 213 5.67 -7.79 -3.20
CA ALA A 213 4.56 -7.92 -4.14
C ALA A 213 4.53 -6.79 -5.20
N ALA A 214 4.88 -5.55 -4.81
CA ALA A 214 4.91 -4.41 -5.72
C ALA A 214 6.06 -4.48 -6.76
N GLY A 215 7.16 -5.17 -6.42
CA GLY A 215 8.33 -5.33 -7.29
C GLY A 215 9.18 -4.06 -7.45
N ASN A 216 10.33 -4.19 -8.13
CA ASN A 216 11.26 -3.10 -8.48
C ASN A 216 11.69 -2.18 -7.31
N ARG A 217 11.76 -2.71 -6.09
CA ARG A 217 12.10 -1.97 -4.86
C ARG A 217 13.12 -2.72 -4.01
N SER A 218 14.11 -3.34 -4.64
CA SER A 218 15.02 -4.29 -4.00
C SER A 218 15.81 -3.70 -2.84
N ASP A 219 16.21 -2.42 -2.91
CA ASP A 219 16.95 -1.76 -1.83
C ASP A 219 16.10 -1.53 -0.58
N LEU A 220 14.86 -1.06 -0.75
CA LEU A 220 13.93 -0.92 0.36
C LEU A 220 13.51 -2.29 0.91
N LEU A 221 13.31 -3.29 0.04
CA LEU A 221 13.04 -4.65 0.48
C LEU A 221 14.20 -5.21 1.32
N ARG A 222 15.45 -4.98 0.89
CA ARG A 222 16.66 -5.36 1.64
C ARG A 222 16.67 -4.70 3.03
N LEU A 223 16.48 -3.39 3.07
CA LEU A 223 16.42 -2.60 4.30
C LEU A 223 15.38 -3.17 5.28
N HIS A 224 14.17 -3.45 4.81
CA HIS A 224 13.11 -3.96 5.68
C HIS A 224 13.28 -5.42 6.09
N ILE A 225 13.95 -6.25 5.28
CA ILE A 225 14.37 -7.61 5.70
C ILE A 225 15.40 -7.50 6.84
N GLU A 226 16.37 -6.60 6.74
CA GLU A 226 17.37 -6.35 7.79
C GLU A 226 16.72 -5.80 9.07
N ALA A 227 15.83 -4.82 8.93
CA ALA A 227 15.05 -4.27 10.04
C ALA A 227 14.13 -5.32 10.68
N GLY A 228 13.58 -6.23 9.87
CA GLY A 228 12.82 -7.39 10.32
C GLY A 228 13.63 -8.30 11.23
N LEU A 229 14.84 -8.68 10.80
CA LEU A 229 15.76 -9.48 11.62
C LEU A 229 16.13 -8.75 12.92
N LYS A 230 16.41 -7.46 12.86
CA LYS A 230 16.69 -6.61 14.05
C LYS A 230 15.50 -6.55 15.00
N SER A 231 14.27 -6.56 14.46
CA SER A 231 13.00 -6.57 15.23
C SER A 231 12.60 -7.96 15.74
N GLY A 232 13.47 -8.98 15.58
CA GLY A 232 13.25 -10.33 16.11
C GLY A 232 12.49 -11.28 15.17
N LEU A 233 12.33 -10.94 13.88
CA LEU A 233 11.94 -11.95 12.88
C LEU A 233 13.09 -12.93 12.65
N SER A 234 12.75 -14.20 12.57
CA SER A 234 13.66 -15.24 12.11
C SER A 234 13.73 -15.25 10.58
N ARG A 235 14.82 -15.80 10.05
CA ARG A 235 14.96 -16.07 8.60
C ARG A 235 13.84 -16.97 8.08
N THR A 236 13.36 -17.88 8.92
CA THR A 236 12.22 -18.76 8.64
C THR A 236 10.93 -17.96 8.49
N GLU A 237 10.61 -17.08 9.43
CA GLU A 237 9.39 -16.25 9.35
C GLU A 237 9.40 -15.37 8.09
N ILE A 238 10.55 -14.77 7.74
CA ILE A 238 10.70 -13.97 6.52
C ILE A 238 10.52 -14.86 5.28
N THR A 239 11.16 -16.03 5.25
CA THR A 239 11.04 -17.00 4.15
C THR A 239 9.59 -17.43 3.95
N GLU A 240 8.87 -17.70 5.03
CA GLU A 240 7.47 -18.12 5.01
C GLU A 240 6.52 -16.98 4.58
N ALA A 241 6.84 -15.73 4.92
CA ALA A 241 6.12 -14.56 4.39
C ALA A 241 6.33 -14.41 2.88
N LEU A 242 7.58 -14.54 2.38
CA LEU A 242 7.91 -14.45 0.95
C LEU A 242 7.34 -15.62 0.14
N MET A 243 7.24 -16.82 0.73
CA MET A 243 6.65 -17.99 0.08
C MET A 243 5.20 -17.76 -0.36
N GLN A 244 4.43 -16.96 0.40
CA GLN A 244 3.05 -16.64 0.05
C GLN A 244 2.91 -15.85 -1.25
N LEU A 245 3.96 -15.13 -1.67
CA LEU A 245 3.96 -14.39 -2.92
C LEU A 245 3.78 -15.31 -4.13
N ALA A 246 4.21 -16.58 -4.06
CA ALA A 246 4.00 -17.52 -5.16
C ALA A 246 2.50 -17.72 -5.48
N VAL A 247 1.63 -17.56 -4.47
CA VAL A 247 0.16 -17.65 -4.60
C VAL A 247 -0.43 -16.28 -4.96
N TYR A 248 -0.06 -15.23 -4.23
CA TYR A 248 -0.79 -13.96 -4.26
C TYR A 248 -0.16 -12.87 -5.15
N ALA A 249 1.09 -13.05 -5.57
CA ALA A 249 1.83 -12.14 -6.44
C ALA A 249 2.56 -12.84 -7.60
N GLY A 250 2.43 -14.17 -7.71
CA GLY A 250 3.08 -15.03 -8.71
C GLY A 250 4.53 -15.42 -8.37
N PHE A 251 4.98 -16.54 -8.96
CA PHE A 251 6.34 -17.06 -8.80
C PHE A 251 7.47 -16.06 -9.13
N PRO A 252 7.40 -15.25 -10.20
CA PRO A 252 8.47 -14.29 -10.49
C PRO A 252 8.71 -13.29 -9.36
N SER A 253 7.65 -12.77 -8.75
CA SER A 253 7.71 -11.85 -7.61
C SER A 253 8.33 -12.54 -6.39
N ALA A 254 7.93 -13.79 -6.11
CA ALA A 254 8.52 -14.59 -5.04
C ALA A 254 10.03 -14.83 -5.27
N LEU A 255 10.43 -15.25 -6.47
CA LEU A 255 11.81 -15.54 -6.82
C LEU A 255 12.71 -14.30 -6.71
N ASN A 256 12.23 -13.14 -7.16
CA ASN A 256 12.94 -11.87 -6.99
C ASN A 256 13.18 -11.58 -5.49
N ALA A 257 12.12 -11.65 -4.69
CA ALA A 257 12.19 -11.39 -3.26
C ALA A 257 13.11 -12.37 -2.52
N PHE A 258 13.10 -13.65 -2.90
CA PHE A 258 14.04 -14.65 -2.38
C PHE A 258 15.49 -14.33 -2.74
N GLY A 259 15.76 -13.78 -3.93
CA GLY A 259 17.07 -13.28 -4.31
C GLY A 259 17.59 -12.20 -3.35
N VAL A 260 16.73 -11.22 -3.03
CA VAL A 260 17.05 -10.15 -2.08
C VAL A 260 17.27 -10.70 -0.66
N ALA A 261 16.37 -11.57 -0.18
CA ALA A 261 16.49 -12.19 1.14
C ALA A 261 17.76 -13.04 1.27
N ASN A 262 18.10 -13.82 0.23
CA ASN A 262 19.31 -14.63 0.23
C ASN A 262 20.58 -13.76 0.32
N ALA A 263 20.62 -12.62 -0.37
CA ALA A 263 21.73 -11.68 -0.26
C ALA A 263 21.89 -11.16 1.19
N VAL A 264 20.80 -10.80 1.86
CA VAL A 264 20.82 -10.41 3.29
C VAL A 264 21.28 -11.56 4.20
N PHE A 265 20.79 -12.78 3.94
CA PHE A 265 21.07 -13.94 4.79
C PHE A 265 22.51 -14.45 4.66
N THR A 266 23.13 -14.26 3.50
CA THR A 266 24.45 -14.82 3.17
C THR A 266 25.60 -13.82 3.33
N LYS A 267 25.32 -12.54 3.59
CA LYS A 267 26.26 -11.42 3.79
C LYS A 267 27.65 -11.62 3.14
N PRO A 268 27.86 -11.00 1.97
CA PRO A 268 29.06 -10.21 1.76
C PRO A 268 28.65 -8.74 1.73
N GLU A 269 29.28 -7.90 2.54
CA GLU A 269 29.19 -6.45 2.39
C GLU A 269 29.59 -6.07 0.96
N GLN A 270 28.63 -5.52 0.21
CA GLN A 270 28.94 -4.76 -0.98
C GLN A 270 28.94 -3.29 -0.59
N LYS A 271 30.13 -2.71 -0.45
CA LYS A 271 30.30 -1.26 -0.56
C LYS A 271 30.08 -0.89 -2.01
N GLU A 272 28.96 -0.26 -2.32
CA GLU A 272 28.79 0.40 -3.61
C GLU A 272 29.71 1.63 -3.67
N LYS A 273 30.32 1.83 -4.83
CA LYS A 273 31.04 3.07 -5.17
C LYS A 273 30.04 4.04 -5.76
N GLU A 274 29.94 5.20 -5.13
CA GLU A 274 29.10 6.30 -5.58
C GLU A 274 29.82 7.15 -6.64
N GLY A 275 29.06 7.54 -7.66
CA GLY A 275 29.45 8.58 -8.60
C GLY A 275 28.88 9.92 -8.15
N ALA A 276 29.76 10.90 -7.98
CA ALA A 276 29.36 12.28 -7.66
C ALA A 276 28.74 12.95 -8.90
N GLY A 277 27.50 13.42 -8.77
CA GLY A 277 26.84 14.33 -9.69
C GLY A 277 26.04 15.35 -8.90
N GLY A 278 26.56 16.57 -8.79
CA GLY A 278 26.00 17.59 -7.90
C GLY A 278 24.74 18.27 -8.45
N TRP A 279 23.78 18.47 -7.56
CA TRP A 279 22.80 19.56 -7.57
C TRP A 279 22.69 20.13 -6.15
N VAL A 280 22.34 21.41 -6.05
CA VAL A 280 22.52 22.23 -4.83
C VAL A 280 21.52 21.86 -3.72
N SER A 281 22.02 21.75 -2.49
CA SER A 281 21.24 21.94 -1.26
C SER A 281 21.64 23.26 -0.60
N ALA A 282 20.65 24.08 -0.24
CA ALA A 282 20.79 25.14 0.75
C ALA A 282 20.08 24.65 2.02
N ASN A 283 20.76 24.66 3.16
CA ASN A 283 20.21 24.20 4.44
C ASN A 283 18.89 24.91 4.80
N ALA A 284 17.86 24.14 5.13
CA ALA A 284 17.41 23.96 6.52
C ALA A 284 16.39 22.81 6.64
N ILE A 285 16.67 21.85 7.52
CA ILE A 285 15.62 21.05 8.15
C ILE A 285 14.92 21.99 9.14
N VAL A 286 13.68 22.35 8.85
CA VAL A 286 12.76 22.92 9.85
C VAL A 286 11.43 22.23 9.69
N SER A 287 10.99 21.54 10.74
CA SER A 287 9.60 21.11 10.90
C SER A 287 8.73 22.33 11.17
N GLU A 288 7.57 22.41 10.54
CA GLU A 288 6.62 23.50 10.77
C GLU A 288 5.39 23.02 11.55
N PRO A 289 4.67 23.94 12.24
CA PRO A 289 3.45 23.59 12.95
C PRO A 289 2.40 23.00 12.01
N ARG A 290 1.73 21.95 12.48
CA ARG A 290 0.63 21.24 11.84
C ARG A 290 -0.42 22.18 11.26
N LYS A 291 -0.80 23.19 12.04
CA LYS A 291 -1.83 24.18 11.67
C LYS A 291 -1.50 24.85 10.34
N ALA A 292 -0.24 25.24 10.13
CA ALA A 292 0.19 25.90 8.90
C ALA A 292 0.05 24.96 7.67
N ARG A 293 0.43 23.69 7.83
CA ARG A 293 0.27 22.66 6.78
C ARG A 293 -1.20 22.40 6.46
N SER A 294 -2.03 22.31 7.50
CA SER A 294 -3.46 22.03 7.37
C SER A 294 -4.22 23.18 6.68
N GLU A 295 -4.02 24.43 7.09
CA GLU A 295 -4.66 25.60 6.49
C GLU A 295 -4.31 25.73 5.00
N ARG A 296 -3.03 25.52 4.68
CA ARG A 296 -2.54 25.53 3.31
C ARG A 296 -3.13 24.37 2.49
N GLY A 297 -3.15 23.17 3.05
CA GLY A 297 -3.70 21.99 2.41
C GLY A 297 -5.19 22.10 2.11
N LEU A 298 -5.98 22.62 3.06
CA LEU A 298 -7.42 22.87 2.85
C LEU A 298 -7.65 23.92 1.76
N ALA A 299 -6.85 24.98 1.71
CA ALA A 299 -6.94 25.97 0.65
C ALA A 299 -6.63 25.37 -0.74
N THR A 300 -5.60 24.53 -0.84
CA THR A 300 -5.25 23.82 -2.09
C THR A 300 -6.35 22.84 -2.50
N LEU A 301 -6.86 22.05 -1.56
CA LEU A 301 -7.95 21.09 -1.77
C LEU A 301 -9.22 21.78 -2.30
N ALA A 302 -9.65 22.86 -1.64
CA ALA A 302 -10.82 23.62 -2.05
C ALA A 302 -10.67 24.22 -3.46
N LYS A 303 -9.46 24.65 -3.80
CA LYS A 303 -9.16 25.24 -5.10
C LYS A 303 -9.17 24.22 -6.25
N THR A 304 -8.65 23.00 -6.03
CA THR A 304 -8.46 22.03 -7.12
C THR A 304 -9.51 20.92 -7.12
N SER A 305 -9.80 20.30 -5.98
CA SER A 305 -10.61 19.07 -5.92
C SER A 305 -11.96 19.24 -5.20
N ALA A 306 -12.22 20.39 -4.58
CA ALA A 306 -13.50 20.80 -3.96
C ALA A 306 -14.25 19.64 -3.26
N GLN A 307 -15.56 19.53 -3.48
CA GLN A 307 -16.44 18.54 -2.85
C GLN A 307 -15.98 17.08 -3.05
N ALA A 308 -15.43 16.75 -4.23
CA ALA A 308 -14.97 15.39 -4.53
C ALA A 308 -13.76 15.00 -3.66
N GLY A 309 -12.82 15.92 -3.48
CA GLY A 309 -11.67 15.70 -2.60
C GLY A 309 -12.06 15.72 -1.11
N GLU A 310 -12.96 16.62 -0.70
CA GLU A 310 -13.50 16.64 0.68
C GLU A 310 -14.23 15.34 1.03
N ALA A 311 -14.98 14.77 0.10
CA ALA A 311 -15.65 13.48 0.30
C ALA A 311 -14.64 12.36 0.60
N VAL A 312 -13.49 12.32 -0.10
CA VAL A 312 -12.43 11.35 0.17
C VAL A 312 -11.82 11.58 1.56
N VAL A 313 -11.46 12.82 1.90
CA VAL A 313 -10.90 13.16 3.22
C VAL A 313 -11.86 12.74 4.34
N ASN A 314 -13.13 13.12 4.22
CA ASN A 314 -14.15 12.85 5.24
C ASN A 314 -14.51 11.37 5.34
N SER A 315 -14.26 10.58 4.28
CA SER A 315 -14.52 9.13 4.27
C SER A 315 -13.67 8.34 5.26
N PHE A 316 -12.66 8.97 5.89
CA PHE A 316 -11.82 8.35 6.91
C PHE A 316 -12.19 8.73 8.34
N ASN A 317 -13.08 9.70 8.57
CA ASN A 317 -13.32 10.27 9.91
C ASN A 317 -13.79 9.24 10.94
N ASP A 318 -14.51 8.21 10.51
CA ASP A 318 -15.08 7.16 11.36
C ASP A 318 -14.10 6.04 11.74
N LEU A 319 -13.07 5.79 10.92
CA LEU A 319 -12.16 4.65 11.09
C LEU A 319 -10.70 5.05 11.26
N ALA A 320 -10.23 6.08 10.56
CA ALA A 320 -8.82 6.46 10.52
C ALA A 320 -8.67 7.96 10.25
N PRO A 321 -9.15 8.85 11.14
CA PRO A 321 -9.14 10.31 10.92
C PRO A 321 -7.74 10.86 10.61
N ASP A 322 -6.69 10.21 11.11
CA ASP A 322 -5.30 10.54 10.79
C ASP A 322 -4.93 10.37 9.31
N ILE A 323 -5.58 9.46 8.57
CA ILE A 323 -5.37 9.32 7.11
C ILE A 323 -5.97 10.52 6.39
N GLY A 324 -7.20 10.92 6.73
CA GLY A 324 -7.85 12.11 6.17
C GLY A 324 -7.01 13.36 6.44
N ARG A 325 -6.52 13.51 7.68
CA ARG A 325 -5.57 14.56 8.05
C ARG A 325 -4.30 14.52 7.20
N ALA A 326 -3.67 13.35 7.04
CA ALA A 326 -2.44 13.19 6.27
C ALA A 326 -2.63 13.54 4.78
N ILE A 327 -3.78 13.23 4.18
CA ILE A 327 -4.12 13.65 2.81
C ILE A 327 -4.08 15.19 2.72
N VAL A 328 -4.73 15.87 3.66
CA VAL A 328 -4.78 17.34 3.69
C VAL A 328 -3.39 17.93 3.92
N GLU A 329 -2.70 17.50 4.98
CA GLU A 329 -1.45 18.11 5.40
C GLU A 329 -0.27 17.75 4.49
N HIS A 330 -0.12 16.49 4.12
CA HIS A 330 1.01 16.02 3.33
C HIS A 330 0.74 16.17 1.83
N SER A 331 -0.35 15.60 1.30
CA SER A 331 -0.59 15.63 -0.15
C SER A 331 -0.91 17.03 -0.64
N TYR A 332 -1.91 17.69 -0.05
CA TYR A 332 -2.32 19.03 -0.48
C TYR A 332 -1.42 20.13 0.10
N GLY A 333 -1.09 20.04 1.39
CA GLY A 333 -0.30 21.04 2.10
C GLY A 333 1.18 21.05 1.70
N ASP A 334 1.81 19.90 1.55
CA ASP A 334 3.25 19.83 1.25
C ASP A 334 3.52 19.61 -0.24
N ILE A 335 2.93 18.58 -0.87
CA ILE A 335 3.32 18.15 -2.23
C ILE A 335 2.67 19.00 -3.33
N PHE A 336 1.34 19.17 -3.30
CA PHE A 336 0.63 19.86 -4.36
C PHE A 336 0.76 21.38 -4.31
N ASN A 337 1.13 21.92 -3.16
CA ASN A 337 1.38 23.35 -3.01
C ASN A 337 2.80 23.79 -3.43
N ARG A 338 3.65 22.88 -3.93
CA ARG A 338 5.00 23.23 -4.39
C ARG A 338 4.98 24.11 -5.63
N ALA A 339 5.93 25.03 -5.70
CA ALA A 339 6.28 25.74 -6.92
C ALA A 339 6.90 24.78 -7.97
N GLY A 340 6.96 25.22 -9.23
CA GLY A 340 7.63 24.50 -10.32
C GLY A 340 6.69 23.80 -11.32
N LEU A 341 5.49 23.41 -10.90
CA LEU A 341 4.41 22.96 -11.78
C LEU A 341 3.14 23.74 -11.46
N ASP A 342 2.45 24.22 -12.50
CA ASP A 342 1.11 24.78 -12.33
C ASP A 342 0.07 23.69 -11.97
N ALA A 343 -1.10 24.14 -11.53
CA ALA A 343 -2.16 23.23 -11.07
C ALA A 343 -2.62 22.27 -12.18
N LYS A 344 -2.81 22.77 -13.40
CA LYS A 344 -3.24 21.96 -14.55
C LYS A 344 -2.27 20.83 -14.84
N THR A 345 -0.98 21.14 -14.93
CA THR A 345 0.08 20.18 -15.25
C THR A 345 0.21 19.14 -14.14
N ARG A 346 0.06 19.56 -12.89
CA ARG A 346 0.10 18.67 -11.73
C ARG A 346 -1.06 17.67 -11.73
N GLU A 347 -2.27 18.13 -12.02
CA GLU A 347 -3.45 17.25 -12.06
C GLU A 347 -3.40 16.29 -13.26
N LEU A 348 -2.90 16.73 -14.42
CA LEU A 348 -2.65 15.84 -15.56
C LEU A 348 -1.59 14.78 -15.24
N ALA A 349 -0.51 15.16 -14.54
CA ALA A 349 0.49 14.21 -14.07
C ALA A 349 -0.09 13.20 -13.06
N ALA A 350 -0.97 13.64 -12.16
CA ALA A 350 -1.68 12.75 -11.23
C ALA A 350 -2.60 11.78 -11.97
N CYS A 351 -3.37 12.26 -12.96
CA CYS A 351 -4.19 11.40 -13.83
C CYS A 351 -3.33 10.35 -14.55
N SER A 352 -2.19 10.77 -15.12
CA SER A 352 -1.26 9.88 -15.80
C SER A 352 -0.71 8.81 -14.85
N ALA A 353 -0.27 9.18 -13.64
CA ALA A 353 0.26 8.24 -12.66
C ALA A 353 -0.79 7.21 -12.21
N LEU A 354 -2.02 7.65 -11.94
CA LEU A 354 -3.11 6.79 -11.49
C LEU A 354 -3.57 5.83 -12.59
N ALA A 355 -3.73 6.34 -13.80
CA ALA A 355 -4.04 5.53 -14.98
C ALA A 355 -2.91 4.54 -15.31
N ALA A 356 -1.66 4.94 -15.07
CA ALA A 356 -0.54 4.04 -15.27
C ALA A 356 -0.62 2.85 -14.30
N VAL A 357 -0.96 3.04 -13.02
CA VAL A 357 -1.19 1.90 -12.12
C VAL A 357 -2.32 1.02 -12.67
N GLY A 358 -3.45 1.62 -13.07
CA GLY A 358 -4.51 0.93 -13.81
C GLY A 358 -5.19 -0.18 -13.00
N SER A 359 -5.41 0.07 -11.71
CA SER A 359 -6.03 -0.87 -10.77
C SER A 359 -7.35 -0.34 -10.21
N LYS A 360 -8.12 -1.20 -9.54
CA LYS A 360 -9.36 -0.77 -8.87
C LYS A 360 -9.09 0.34 -7.84
N ALA A 361 -7.95 0.23 -7.14
CA ALA A 361 -7.54 1.19 -6.14
C ALA A 361 -7.27 2.61 -6.66
N THR A 362 -7.09 2.78 -7.96
CA THR A 362 -6.82 4.09 -8.57
C THR A 362 -8.04 4.75 -9.19
N GLU A 363 -9.19 4.07 -9.28
CA GLU A 363 -10.38 4.63 -9.92
C GLU A 363 -10.92 5.87 -9.19
N THR A 364 -11.12 5.79 -7.87
CA THR A 364 -11.65 6.92 -7.08
C THR A 364 -10.71 8.12 -7.14
N PRO A 365 -9.40 7.98 -6.85
CA PRO A 365 -8.45 9.08 -7.05
C PRO A 365 -8.43 9.61 -8.49
N LEU A 366 -8.50 8.75 -9.52
CA LEU A 366 -8.49 9.18 -10.91
C LEU A 366 -9.69 10.08 -11.23
N ARG A 367 -10.87 9.78 -10.69
CA ARG A 367 -12.06 10.66 -10.82
C ARG A 367 -11.84 12.02 -10.17
N VAL A 368 -11.28 12.03 -8.96
CA VAL A 368 -10.99 13.28 -8.23
C VAL A 368 -10.02 14.12 -9.04
N HIS A 369 -8.91 13.53 -9.51
CA HIS A 369 -7.87 14.25 -10.24
C HIS A 369 -8.29 14.64 -11.66
N ALA A 370 -9.14 13.87 -12.34
CA ALA A 370 -9.69 14.27 -13.63
C ALA A 370 -10.61 15.49 -13.49
N ASN A 371 -11.48 15.51 -12.49
CA ASN A 371 -12.29 16.68 -12.19
C ASN A 371 -11.43 17.87 -11.77
N ALA A 372 -10.39 17.64 -10.97
CA ALA A 372 -9.47 18.68 -10.54
C ALA A 372 -8.65 19.27 -11.71
N ALA A 373 -8.23 18.44 -12.66
CA ALA A 373 -7.58 18.89 -13.89
C ALA A 373 -8.50 19.84 -14.67
N LEU A 374 -9.77 19.49 -14.83
CA LEU A 374 -10.73 20.36 -15.51
C LEU A 374 -10.97 21.68 -14.76
N THR A 375 -11.08 21.65 -13.43
CA THR A 375 -11.17 22.85 -12.58
C THR A 375 -9.92 23.73 -12.72
N ALA A 376 -8.75 23.12 -12.87
CA ALA A 376 -7.48 23.81 -13.10
C ALA A 376 -7.31 24.33 -14.54
N GLY A 377 -8.28 24.11 -15.44
CA GLY A 377 -8.26 24.60 -16.82
C GLY A 377 -7.73 23.62 -17.86
N ALA A 378 -7.63 22.33 -17.54
CA ALA A 378 -7.48 21.29 -18.56
C ALA A 378 -8.77 21.13 -19.36
N THR A 379 -8.63 20.85 -20.65
CA THR A 379 -9.73 20.41 -21.51
C THR A 379 -9.93 18.89 -21.37
N GLN A 380 -11.12 18.40 -21.72
CA GLN A 380 -11.36 16.95 -21.81
C GLN A 380 -10.38 16.29 -22.79
N ALA A 381 -10.05 16.97 -23.90
CA ALA A 381 -9.08 16.48 -24.89
C ALA A 381 -7.68 16.32 -24.29
N GLU A 382 -7.19 17.27 -23.48
CA GLU A 382 -5.88 17.15 -22.84
C GLU A 382 -5.81 15.99 -21.85
N ILE A 383 -6.90 15.70 -21.13
CA ILE A 383 -6.98 14.54 -20.25
C ILE A 383 -6.97 13.25 -21.09
N VAL A 384 -7.76 13.18 -22.16
CA VAL A 384 -7.78 12.01 -23.08
C VAL A 384 -6.40 11.77 -23.69
N GLU A 385 -5.74 12.79 -24.23
CA GLU A 385 -4.39 12.64 -24.80
C GLU A 385 -3.37 12.21 -23.74
N THR A 386 -3.48 12.72 -22.51
CA THR A 386 -2.63 12.30 -21.39
C THR A 386 -2.78 10.79 -21.10
N LEU A 387 -4.01 10.27 -21.17
CA LEU A 387 -4.29 8.85 -20.97
C LEU A 387 -3.87 8.00 -22.18
N LEU A 388 -4.11 8.45 -23.41
CA LEU A 388 -3.67 7.76 -24.62
C LEU A 388 -2.15 7.64 -24.70
N ASN A 389 -1.42 8.64 -24.21
CA ASN A 389 0.04 8.63 -24.17
C ASN A 389 0.62 7.51 -23.27
N LEU A 390 -0.20 6.87 -22.43
CA LEU A 390 0.19 5.71 -21.63
C LEU A 390 0.16 4.38 -22.40
N LEU A 391 -0.48 4.31 -23.57
CA LEU A 391 -0.60 3.08 -24.35
C LEU A 391 0.73 2.35 -24.56
N PRO A 392 1.85 3.03 -24.94
CA PRO A 392 3.13 2.35 -25.14
C PRO A 392 3.74 1.77 -23.87
N TYR A 393 3.35 2.28 -22.70
CA TYR A 393 3.97 1.96 -21.42
C TYR A 393 3.16 0.98 -20.58
N ARG A 394 1.83 1.03 -20.70
CA ARG A 394 0.89 0.31 -19.83
C ARG A 394 -0.17 -0.50 -20.57
N GLY A 395 -0.17 -0.44 -21.90
CA GLY A 395 -1.02 -1.24 -22.77
C GLY A 395 -2.49 -0.82 -22.77
N TYR A 396 -3.26 -1.41 -23.68
CA TYR A 396 -4.66 -1.08 -23.92
C TYR A 396 -5.57 -1.27 -22.69
N PRO A 397 -5.53 -2.38 -21.94
CA PRO A 397 -6.51 -2.62 -20.87
C PRO A 397 -6.51 -1.54 -19.78
N ALA A 398 -5.33 -1.07 -19.35
CA ALA A 398 -5.21 -0.03 -18.33
C ALA A 398 -5.72 1.34 -18.83
N VAL A 399 -5.45 1.66 -20.11
CA VAL A 399 -5.89 2.90 -20.73
C VAL A 399 -7.40 2.88 -20.97
N GLU A 400 -7.95 1.78 -21.50
CA GLU A 400 -9.39 1.63 -21.73
C GLU A 400 -10.19 1.78 -20.44
N GLU A 401 -9.74 1.15 -19.35
CA GLU A 401 -10.40 1.27 -18.05
C GLU A 401 -10.31 2.71 -17.50
N SER A 402 -9.16 3.36 -17.65
CA SER A 402 -8.98 4.77 -17.26
C SER A 402 -9.89 5.71 -18.06
N MET A 403 -10.04 5.46 -19.36
CA MET A 403 -10.97 6.19 -20.24
C MET A 403 -12.42 6.01 -19.81
N ARG A 404 -12.82 4.79 -19.45
CA ARG A 404 -14.17 4.51 -18.92
C ARG A 404 -14.44 5.33 -17.67
N VAL A 405 -13.50 5.32 -16.71
CA VAL A 405 -13.59 6.07 -15.44
C VAL A 405 -13.74 7.57 -15.68
N VAL A 406 -12.87 8.15 -16.51
CA VAL A 406 -12.87 9.60 -16.78
C VAL A 406 -14.10 10.01 -17.62
N GLY A 407 -14.50 9.19 -18.59
CA GLY A 407 -15.67 9.45 -19.43
C GLY A 407 -17.00 9.45 -18.65
N GLU A 408 -17.07 8.74 -17.52
CA GLU A 408 -18.20 8.86 -16.59
C GLU A 408 -18.26 10.23 -15.91
N GLU A 409 -17.11 10.79 -15.53
CA GLU A 409 -17.05 12.12 -14.91
C GLU A 409 -17.37 13.24 -15.90
N PHE A 410 -16.90 13.12 -17.14
CA PHE A 410 -17.23 14.07 -18.20
C PHE A 410 -18.74 14.19 -18.43
N ARG A 411 -19.46 13.07 -18.43
CA ARG A 411 -20.92 13.05 -18.57
C ARG A 411 -21.64 13.69 -17.38
N LYS A 412 -21.21 13.40 -16.14
CA LYS A 412 -21.80 14.01 -14.94
C LYS A 412 -21.69 15.54 -14.98
N ARG A 413 -20.55 16.06 -15.45
CA ARG A 413 -20.30 17.49 -15.51
C ARG A 413 -21.15 18.18 -16.59
N SER A 414 -21.26 17.58 -17.78
CA SER A 414 -22.15 18.11 -18.83
C SER A 414 -23.61 18.18 -18.37
N ASP A 415 -24.09 17.18 -17.65
CA ASP A 415 -25.47 17.17 -17.15
C ASP A 415 -25.72 18.26 -16.10
N SER A 416 -24.71 18.55 -15.26
CA SER A 416 -24.79 19.64 -14.26
C SER A 416 -24.79 21.04 -14.89
N GLU A 417 -24.02 21.25 -15.97
CA GLU A 417 -23.95 22.53 -16.69
C GLU A 417 -25.25 22.80 -17.47
N VAL A 418 -25.86 21.77 -18.06
CA VAL A 418 -27.17 21.88 -18.73
C VAL A 418 -28.30 22.14 -17.73
N GLY A 419 -28.25 21.51 -16.55
CA GLY A 419 -29.22 21.75 -15.46
C GLY A 419 -29.17 23.19 -14.92
N ALA A 420 -27.98 23.77 -14.78
CA ALA A 420 -27.80 25.15 -14.30
C ALA A 420 -28.22 26.23 -15.32
N LEU A 421 -28.30 25.90 -16.61
CA LEU A 421 -28.77 26.80 -17.67
C LEU A 421 -30.30 26.73 -17.89
N THR A 422 -30.96 25.74 -17.30
CA THR A 422 -32.41 25.50 -17.44
C THR A 422 -33.21 25.78 -16.16
N SER A 423 -32.52 26.15 -15.07
CA SER A 423 -33.05 26.68 -13.80
C SER A 423 -32.80 28.18 -13.71
#